data_AF-S0FWT6-F1
#
_entry.id   AF-S0FWT6-F1
#
_cell.length_a   1.000
_cell.length_b   1.000
_cell.length_c   1.000
_cell.angle_alpha   90.00
_cell.angle_beta   90.00
_cell.angle_gamma   90.00
#
_symmetry.space_group_name_H-M   'P 1'
#
loop_
_entity.id
_entity.type
_entity.pdbx_description
1 polymer ?
#
loop_
_entity_poly.entity_id
_entity_poly.type
_entity_poly.pdbx_seq_one_letter_code
_entity_poly.pdbx_strand_id
1 'polypeptide(L)'
;MMDEVFDIYMLTRMERYDPSVIRREMSNKKVYLYDNGLATALNYTLSEDRGKLLENLVYRHLREMTQEMYFIRNGWECDFVAFPHGREPLLVQVTSRLDTNNLAREIKGLDAARKRVGSGRTLLLAESIQPGFDVPEWIRVAPVLDWLLE
;
A
#
# COMPACT_ATOMS: atom_id res chain seq x y z
N MET A 1 -15.34 -23.20 0.94
CA MET A 1 -13.97 -23.66 0.67
C MET A 1 -12.97 -22.52 0.42
N MET A 2 -13.37 -21.38 -0.17
CA MET A 2 -12.47 -20.24 -0.39
C MET A 2 -12.54 -19.19 0.73
N ASP A 3 -13.53 -19.21 1.63
CA ASP A 3 -13.64 -18.22 2.71
C ASP A 3 -12.88 -18.65 3.96
N GLU A 4 -12.76 -19.96 4.16
CA GLU A 4 -12.04 -20.58 5.27
C GLU A 4 -10.56 -20.19 5.28
N VAL A 5 -9.94 -19.96 4.13
CA VAL A 5 -8.54 -19.45 4.05
C VAL A 5 -8.39 -18.01 4.56
N PHE A 6 -9.46 -17.22 4.54
CA PHE A 6 -9.49 -15.89 5.15
C PHE A 6 -9.78 -15.96 6.64
N ASP A 7 -10.66 -16.88 7.06
CA ASP A 7 -11.03 -17.09 8.47
C ASP A 7 -9.84 -17.57 9.33
N ILE A 8 -8.93 -18.35 8.73
CA ILE A 8 -7.68 -18.78 9.39
C ILE A 8 -6.53 -17.77 9.28
N TYR A 9 -6.78 -16.57 8.75
CA TYR A 9 -5.77 -15.53 8.53
C TYR A 9 -4.60 -15.98 7.65
N MET A 10 -4.85 -16.87 6.68
CA MET A 10 -3.85 -17.18 5.66
C MET A 10 -3.84 -16.06 4.61
N LEU A 11 -5.02 -15.69 4.12
CA LEU A 11 -5.23 -14.60 3.18
C LEU A 11 -6.05 -13.48 3.81
N THR A 12 -5.95 -12.29 3.23
CA THR A 12 -6.80 -11.14 3.57
C THR A 12 -7.13 -10.34 2.33
N ARG A 13 -8.28 -9.67 2.38
CA ARG A 13 -8.78 -8.84 1.29
C ARG A 13 -8.71 -7.38 1.70
N MET A 14 -8.42 -6.53 0.73
CA MET A 14 -8.48 -5.08 0.89
C MET A 14 -9.31 -4.49 -0.24
N GLU A 15 -10.26 -3.64 0.14
CA GLU A 15 -11.24 -3.10 -0.79
C GLU A 15 -10.70 -1.85 -1.48
N ARG A 16 -11.26 -1.55 -2.65
CA ARG A 16 -11.04 -0.25 -3.28
C ARG A 16 -11.78 0.82 -2.48
N TYR A 17 -11.15 1.96 -2.25
CA TYR A 17 -11.81 3.09 -1.62
C TYR A 17 -12.93 3.63 -2.52
N ASP A 18 -14.12 3.78 -1.94
CA ASP A 18 -15.29 4.39 -2.56
C ASP A 18 -16.22 4.90 -1.45
N PRO A 19 -16.82 6.10 -1.48
CA PRO A 19 -17.76 6.48 -0.43
C PRO A 19 -19.00 5.55 -0.33
N SER A 20 -19.36 4.87 -1.42
CA SER A 20 -20.49 3.94 -1.45
C SER A 20 -20.06 2.51 -1.09
N VAL A 21 -20.62 1.97 0.00
CA VAL A 21 -20.40 0.58 0.44
C VAL A 21 -20.72 -0.42 -0.67
N ILE A 22 -21.84 -0.25 -1.38
CA ILE A 22 -22.23 -1.13 -2.49
C ILE A 22 -21.16 -1.13 -3.59
N ARG A 23 -20.59 0.04 -3.92
CA ARG A 23 -19.52 0.13 -4.92
C ARG A 23 -18.19 -0.45 -4.44
N ARG A 24 -17.91 -0.44 -3.12
CA ARG A 24 -16.75 -1.14 -2.55
C ARG A 24 -16.90 -2.64 -2.73
N GLU A 25 -18.04 -3.20 -2.34
CA GLU A 25 -18.31 -4.63 -2.41
C GLU A 25 -18.26 -5.18 -3.84
N MET A 26 -18.78 -4.41 -4.79
CA MET A 26 -18.78 -4.78 -6.22
C MET A 26 -17.43 -4.56 -6.92
N SER A 27 -16.41 -4.05 -6.22
CA SER A 27 -15.10 -3.77 -6.81
C SER A 27 -14.13 -4.93 -6.61
N ASN A 28 -13.13 -5.02 -7.50
CA ASN A 28 -12.01 -5.94 -7.31
C ASN A 28 -11.29 -5.62 -6.01
N LYS A 29 -11.03 -6.65 -5.20
CA LYS A 29 -10.30 -6.54 -3.94
C LYS A 29 -8.83 -6.94 -4.18
N LYS A 30 -7.89 -6.22 -3.57
CA LYS A 30 -6.49 -6.70 -3.48
C LYS A 30 -6.46 -7.83 -2.45
N VAL A 31 -5.65 -8.86 -2.70
CA VAL A 31 -5.48 -10.00 -1.80
C VAL A 31 -4.03 -10.06 -1.35
N TYR A 32 -3.82 -10.16 -0.04
CA TYR A 32 -2.51 -10.26 0.58
C TYR A 32 -2.39 -11.58 1.32
N LEU A 33 -1.19 -12.15 1.31
CA LEU A 33 -0.87 -13.31 2.13
C LEU A 33 -0.25 -12.80 3.43
N TYR A 34 -0.65 -13.40 4.56
CA TYR A 34 -0.10 -13.00 5.85
C TYR A 34 1.41 -13.32 5.92
N ASP A 35 1.87 -14.43 5.36
CA ASP A 35 3.28 -14.85 5.44
C ASP A 35 4.02 -14.72 4.10
N ASN A 36 4.98 -13.79 4.02
CA ASN A 36 5.83 -13.63 2.82
C ASN A 36 6.73 -14.83 2.53
N GLY A 37 7.13 -15.60 3.55
CA GLY A 37 7.86 -16.85 3.39
C GLY A 37 7.02 -17.89 2.65
N LEU A 38 5.73 -17.98 2.99
CA LEU A 38 4.78 -18.83 2.27
C LEU A 38 4.53 -18.33 0.84
N ALA A 39 4.41 -17.01 0.64
CA ALA A 39 4.25 -16.44 -0.71
C ALA A 39 5.44 -16.80 -1.62
N THR A 40 6.65 -16.71 -1.07
CA THR A 40 7.88 -17.03 -1.79
C THR A 40 8.06 -18.53 -2.00
N ALA A 41 7.61 -19.37 -1.07
CA ALA A 41 7.66 -20.83 -1.23
C ALA A 41 6.74 -21.32 -2.36
N LEU A 42 5.64 -20.60 -2.62
CA LEU A 42 4.67 -20.92 -3.67
C LEU A 42 5.06 -20.34 -5.05
N ASN A 43 5.84 -19.26 -5.10
CA ASN A 43 6.27 -18.61 -6.34
C ASN A 43 7.78 -18.71 -6.56
N TYR A 44 8.20 -19.34 -7.67
CA TYR A 44 9.60 -19.58 -8.00
C TYR A 44 10.36 -18.33 -8.54
N THR A 45 9.65 -17.24 -8.91
CA THR A 45 10.25 -16.05 -9.55
C THR A 45 10.45 -14.88 -8.58
N LEU A 46 11.57 -14.91 -7.84
CA LEU A 46 11.95 -13.91 -6.82
C LEU A 46 12.00 -12.45 -7.29
N SER A 47 12.24 -12.15 -8.58
CA SER A 47 12.45 -10.78 -9.06
C SER A 47 11.16 -10.02 -9.40
N GLU A 48 10.15 -10.67 -9.99
CA GLU A 48 8.85 -10.04 -10.29
C GLU A 48 8.01 -9.83 -9.04
N ASP A 49 8.27 -10.60 -7.98
CA ASP A 49 7.45 -10.59 -6.76
C ASP A 49 8.02 -9.73 -5.64
N ARG A 50 9.25 -9.20 -5.73
CA ARG A 50 9.85 -8.40 -4.65
C ARG A 50 9.03 -7.15 -4.29
N GLY A 51 8.45 -6.47 -5.29
CA GLY A 51 7.53 -5.35 -5.06
C GLY A 51 6.27 -5.78 -4.30
N LYS A 52 5.69 -6.93 -4.64
CA LYS A 52 4.51 -7.48 -3.96
C LYS A 52 4.82 -7.94 -2.53
N LEU A 53 6.00 -8.53 -2.30
CA LEU A 53 6.44 -8.92 -0.96
C LEU A 53 6.64 -7.68 -0.08
N LEU A 54 7.20 -6.60 -0.64
CA LEU A 54 7.35 -5.32 0.06
C LEU A 54 5.98 -4.70 0.35
N GLU A 55 5.06 -4.72 -0.61
CA GLU A 55 3.68 -4.27 -0.44
C GLU A 55 2.96 -5.09 0.66
N ASN A 56 3.07 -6.42 0.65
CA ASN A 56 2.55 -7.30 1.71
C ASN A 56 3.11 -6.93 3.09
N LEU A 57 4.43 -6.66 3.20
CA LEU A 57 5.08 -6.30 4.46
C LEU A 57 4.52 -4.98 5.00
N VAL A 58 4.41 -3.96 4.15
CA VAL A 58 3.83 -2.66 4.53
C VAL A 58 2.36 -2.81 4.90
N TYR A 59 1.59 -3.58 4.13
CA TYR A 59 0.19 -3.88 4.42
C TYR A 59 0.03 -4.51 5.82
N ARG A 60 0.88 -5.49 6.16
CA ARG A 60 0.83 -6.16 7.47
C ARG A 60 1.07 -5.19 8.61
N HIS A 61 2.07 -4.34 8.49
CA HIS A 61 2.38 -3.32 9.49
C HIS A 61 1.24 -2.29 9.63
N LEU A 62 0.64 -1.85 8.52
CA LEU A 62 -0.52 -0.94 8.57
C LEU A 62 -1.76 -1.61 9.18
N ARG A 63 -1.99 -2.92 8.95
CA ARG A 63 -3.10 -3.68 9.54
C ARG A 63 -3.05 -3.77 11.06
N GLU A 64 -1.86 -3.69 11.65
CA GLU A 64 -1.70 -3.63 13.11
C GLU A 64 -2.18 -2.28 13.68
N MET A 65 -2.19 -1.23 12.85
CA MET A 65 -2.66 0.10 13.25
C MET A 65 -4.17 0.28 13.07
N THR A 66 -4.77 -0.28 12.02
CA THR A 66 -6.21 -0.14 11.75
C THR A 66 -6.76 -1.22 10.81
N GLN A 67 -8.05 -1.50 10.94
CA GLN A 67 -8.80 -2.34 10.00
C GLN A 67 -9.42 -1.55 8.85
N GLU A 68 -9.52 -0.23 8.97
CA GLU A 68 -10.09 0.66 7.95
C GLU A 68 -9.00 1.03 6.94
N MET A 69 -8.73 0.09 6.02
CA MET A 69 -7.71 0.26 4.97
C MET A 69 -8.26 -0.07 3.59
N TYR A 70 -7.82 0.70 2.61
CA TYR A 70 -8.28 0.63 1.23
C TYR A 70 -7.14 0.91 0.25
N PHE A 71 -7.26 0.48 -1.00
CA PHE A 71 -6.43 1.01 -2.09
C PHE A 71 -7.22 2.02 -2.93
N ILE A 72 -6.53 2.91 -3.64
CA ILE A 72 -7.15 3.78 -4.63
C ILE A 72 -6.58 3.48 -6.00
N ARG A 73 -7.44 3.21 -6.98
CA ARG A 73 -7.06 3.06 -8.38
C ARG A 73 -8.03 3.83 -9.28
N ASN A 74 -7.51 4.82 -10.01
CA ASN A 74 -8.25 5.57 -11.03
C ASN A 74 -7.28 6.19 -12.05
N GLY A 75 -6.71 5.34 -12.91
CA GLY A 75 -5.62 5.69 -13.82
C GLY A 75 -4.25 5.59 -13.15
N TRP A 76 -4.10 6.18 -11.97
CA TRP A 76 -2.96 6.01 -11.07
C TRP A 76 -3.39 5.23 -9.83
N GLU A 77 -2.44 4.56 -9.20
CA GLU A 77 -2.66 3.71 -8.03
C GLU A 77 -1.97 4.31 -6.80
N CYS A 78 -2.69 4.33 -5.68
CA CYS A 78 -2.15 4.50 -4.34
C CYS A 78 -2.36 3.18 -3.61
N ASP A 79 -1.29 2.56 -3.15
CA ASP A 79 -1.35 1.20 -2.59
C ASP A 79 -2.23 1.13 -1.34
N PHE A 80 -2.05 2.08 -0.42
CA PHE A 80 -2.79 2.09 0.83
C PHE A 80 -3.32 3.48 1.21
N VAL A 81 -4.54 3.47 1.72
CA VAL A 81 -5.17 4.53 2.47
C VAL A 81 -5.71 3.93 3.75
N ALA A 82 -5.10 4.27 4.87
CA ALA A 82 -5.47 3.78 6.19
C ALA A 82 -6.12 4.89 7.01
N PHE A 83 -7.13 4.53 7.81
CA PHE A 83 -7.83 5.43 8.72
C PHE A 83 -7.66 4.94 10.17
N PRO A 84 -6.56 5.31 10.86
CA PRO A 84 -6.37 4.97 12.26
C PRO A 84 -7.31 5.79 13.16
N HIS A 85 -7.85 5.18 14.21
CA HIS A 85 -8.76 5.86 15.11
C HIS A 85 -8.10 7.06 15.82
N GLY A 86 -8.75 8.22 15.76
CA GLY A 86 -8.26 9.45 16.40
C GLY A 86 -6.99 10.06 15.78
N ARG A 87 -6.59 9.61 14.60
CA ARG A 87 -5.45 10.18 13.84
C ARG A 87 -5.91 10.61 12.45
N GLU A 88 -5.10 11.45 11.81
CA GLU A 88 -5.32 11.80 10.41
C GLU A 88 -5.17 10.57 9.49
N PRO A 89 -5.84 10.53 8.32
CA PRO A 89 -5.64 9.47 7.34
C PRO A 89 -4.19 9.35 6.92
N LEU A 90 -3.76 8.12 6.64
CA LEU A 90 -2.41 7.80 6.18
C LEU A 90 -2.47 7.31 4.73
N LEU A 91 -1.82 8.03 3.83
CA LEU A 91 -1.66 7.68 2.42
C LEU A 91 -0.27 7.09 2.22
N VAL A 92 -0.19 5.87 1.67
CA VAL A 92 1.09 5.18 1.49
C VAL A 92 1.16 4.63 0.08
N GLN A 93 2.26 4.97 -0.60
CA GLN A 93 2.68 4.37 -1.86
C GLN A 93 3.97 3.59 -1.63
N VAL A 94 4.09 2.40 -2.21
CA VAL A 94 5.23 1.49 -2.01
C VAL A 94 5.89 1.15 -3.34
N THR A 95 7.22 1.20 -3.39
CA THR A 95 7.97 0.77 -4.57
C THR A 95 9.28 0.09 -4.19
N SER A 96 9.74 -0.92 -4.94
CA SER A 96 11.03 -1.57 -4.64
C SER A 96 12.21 -0.62 -4.87
N ARG A 97 12.14 0.19 -5.93
CA ARG A 97 13.17 1.17 -6.27
C ARG A 97 12.51 2.47 -6.69
N LEU A 98 12.87 3.56 -6.03
CA LEU A 98 12.43 4.91 -6.38
C LEU A 98 13.53 5.62 -7.17
N ASP A 99 13.22 6.02 -8.40
CA ASP A 99 14.10 6.79 -9.28
C ASP A 99 13.33 7.79 -10.16
N THR A 100 14.05 8.59 -10.93
CA THR A 100 13.47 9.65 -11.77
C THR A 100 12.48 9.13 -12.82
N ASN A 101 12.53 7.85 -13.19
CA ASN A 101 11.62 7.28 -14.19
C ASN A 101 10.23 6.99 -13.62
N ASN A 102 10.13 6.66 -12.32
CA ASN A 102 8.86 6.31 -11.69
C ASN A 102 8.34 7.36 -10.71
N LEU A 103 9.17 8.24 -10.18
CA LEU A 103 8.77 9.25 -9.19
C LEU A 103 7.51 10.02 -9.58
N ALA A 104 7.44 10.52 -10.82
CA ALA A 104 6.29 11.28 -11.29
C ALA A 104 4.99 10.47 -11.29
N ARG A 105 5.08 9.16 -11.53
CA ARG A 105 3.93 8.23 -11.44
C ARG A 105 3.54 7.99 -9.99
N GLU A 106 4.50 7.70 -9.12
CA GLU A 106 4.23 7.41 -7.71
C GLU A 106 3.59 8.63 -7.00
N ILE A 107 4.08 9.85 -7.29
CA ILE A 107 3.48 11.10 -6.79
C ILE A 107 2.05 11.29 -7.31
N LYS A 108 1.77 10.96 -8.57
CA LYS A 108 0.40 11.08 -9.13
C LYS A 108 -0.57 10.11 -8.45
N GLY A 109 -0.11 8.93 -8.04
CA GLY A 109 -0.90 8.00 -7.23
C GLY A 109 -1.32 8.62 -5.90
N LEU A 110 -0.35 9.19 -5.18
CA LEU A 110 -0.57 9.87 -3.90
C LEU A 110 -1.46 11.12 -4.04
N ASP A 111 -1.25 11.93 -5.08
CA ASP A 111 -2.09 13.11 -5.36
C ASP A 111 -3.54 12.72 -5.67
N ALA A 112 -3.74 11.66 -6.47
CA ALA A 112 -5.07 11.14 -6.76
C ALA A 112 -5.77 10.61 -5.50
N ALA A 113 -5.03 9.97 -4.59
CA ALA A 113 -5.55 9.55 -3.30
C ALA A 113 -5.94 10.76 -2.45
N ARG A 114 -5.02 11.70 -2.24
CA ARG A 114 -5.26 12.92 -1.47
C ARG A 114 -6.48 13.71 -1.94
N LYS A 115 -6.69 13.81 -3.26
CA LYS A 115 -7.90 14.45 -3.83
C LYS A 115 -9.20 13.74 -3.49
N ARG A 116 -9.18 12.43 -3.27
CA ARG A 116 -10.37 11.63 -2.93
C ARG A 116 -10.68 11.57 -1.46
N VAL A 117 -9.66 11.56 -0.60
CA VAL A 117 -9.84 11.40 0.86
C VAL A 117 -9.59 12.66 1.67
N GLY A 118 -9.00 13.69 1.06
CA GLY A 118 -8.58 14.91 1.74
C GLY A 118 -7.11 14.87 2.15
N SER A 119 -6.70 15.83 2.96
CA SER A 119 -5.35 15.88 3.54
C SER A 119 -5.15 14.79 4.59
N GLY A 120 -3.95 14.22 4.60
CA GLY A 120 -3.49 13.30 5.63
C GLY A 120 -1.99 13.13 5.53
N ARG A 121 -1.41 12.44 6.52
CA ARG A 121 0.01 12.07 6.49
C ARG A 121 0.27 11.24 5.23
N THR A 122 1.27 11.62 4.45
CA THR A 122 1.58 10.93 3.18
C THR A 122 3.00 10.39 3.18
N LEU A 123 3.12 9.10 2.84
CA LEU A 123 4.38 8.37 2.77
C LEU A 123 4.60 7.82 1.36
N LEU A 124 5.81 7.99 0.85
CA LEU A 124 6.32 7.25 -0.29
C LEU A 124 7.45 6.35 0.20
N LEU A 125 7.14 5.08 0.38
CA LEU A 125 8.07 4.12 0.95
C LEU A 125 8.77 3.36 -0.17
N ALA A 126 10.08 3.18 -0.04
CA ALA A 126 10.83 2.36 -0.98
C ALA A 126 11.90 1.50 -0.32
N GLU A 127 12.29 0.40 -0.96
CA GLU A 127 13.43 -0.39 -0.50
C GLU A 127 14.76 0.28 -0.88
N SER A 128 14.86 0.80 -2.11
CA SER A 128 16.00 1.59 -2.57
C SER A 128 15.55 2.95 -3.09
N ILE A 129 16.22 4.02 -2.63
CA ILE A 129 15.90 5.40 -3.00
C ILE A 129 17.13 6.01 -3.68
N GLN A 130 16.98 6.44 -4.94
CA GLN A 130 18.03 7.23 -5.58
C GLN A 130 18.02 8.67 -5.06
N PRO A 131 19.18 9.33 -4.89
CA PRO A 131 19.21 10.74 -4.55
C PRO A 131 18.94 11.64 -5.77
N GLY A 132 18.68 12.92 -5.52
CA GLY A 132 18.73 13.95 -6.56
C GLY A 132 17.44 14.20 -7.31
N PHE A 133 16.29 13.92 -6.71
CA PHE A 133 14.98 14.31 -7.24
C PHE A 133 14.16 15.11 -6.23
N ASP A 134 13.35 16.02 -6.76
CA ASP A 134 12.49 16.89 -5.96
C ASP A 134 11.17 16.19 -5.65
N VAL A 135 10.79 16.21 -4.37
CA VAL A 135 9.55 15.63 -3.88
C VAL A 135 8.75 16.73 -3.17
N PRO A 136 7.43 16.83 -3.41
CA PRO A 136 6.60 17.79 -2.69
C PRO A 136 6.71 17.66 -1.16
N GLU A 137 6.74 18.80 -0.44
CA GLU A 137 6.92 18.85 1.02
C GLU A 137 5.89 18.05 1.82
N TRP A 138 4.71 17.83 1.24
CA TRP A 138 3.64 17.06 1.87
C TRP A 138 3.83 15.54 1.79
N ILE A 139 4.82 15.06 1.04
CA ILE A 139 5.18 13.64 0.93
C ILE A 139 6.47 13.42 1.70
N ARG A 140 6.42 12.55 2.70
CA ARG A 140 7.63 12.02 3.34
C ARG A 140 8.11 10.78 2.59
N VAL A 141 9.30 10.85 2.02
CA VAL A 141 9.97 9.69 1.43
C VAL A 141 10.82 9.02 2.51
N ALA A 142 10.75 7.70 2.63
CA ALA A 142 11.55 6.95 3.59
C ALA A 142 11.86 5.54 3.08
N PRO A 143 13.01 4.96 3.45
CA PRO A 143 13.22 3.53 3.33
C PRO A 143 12.14 2.76 4.11
N VAL A 144 11.62 1.67 3.54
CA VAL A 144 10.62 0.83 4.22
C VAL A 144 11.15 0.34 5.57
N LEU A 145 12.42 -0.06 5.64
CA LEU A 145 13.03 -0.57 6.86
C LEU A 145 13.07 0.48 7.98
N ASP A 146 13.48 1.71 7.65
CA ASP A 146 13.56 2.80 8.62
C ASP A 146 12.17 3.13 9.18
N TRP A 147 11.16 3.15 8.31
CA TRP A 147 9.78 3.41 8.71
C TRP A 147 9.20 2.31 9.61
N LEU A 148 9.53 1.03 9.37
CA LEU A 148 9.07 -0.10 10.19
C LEU A 148 9.63 -0.07 11.63
N LEU A 149 10.71 0.67 11.86
CA LEU A 149 11.38 0.78 13.17
C LEU A 149 10.94 2.02 13.97
N GLU A 150 10.05 2.85 13.42
CA GLU A 150 9.43 4.00 14.11
C GLU A 150 8.35 3.57 15.11
#